data_AF-A0A967GR49-F1
#
_entry.id   AF-A0A967GR49-F1
#
_cell.length_a   1.000
_cell.length_b   1.000
_cell.length_c   1.000
_cell.angle_alpha   90.00
_cell.angle_beta   90.00
_cell.angle_gamma   90.00
#
_symmetry.space_group_name_H-M   'P 1'
#
loop_
_entity.id
_entity.type
_entity.pdbx_description
1 polymer ?
#
loop_
_entity_poly.entity_id
_entity_poly.type
_entity_poly.pdbx_seq_one_letter_code
_entity_poly.pdbx_strand_id
1 'polypeptide(L)' 'LFDDYQGRTQGAAKQTMSIAEHLKPVWDLKLSPPRDLTPEQLEAWNAAYEPKNKVFHEAKLTGRDLVRWKYQRYVK' A
#
# COMPACT_ATOMS: atom_id res chain seq x y z
N LEU A 1 9.98 11.09 0.94
CA LEU A 1 9.70 9.64 0.79
C LEU A 1 10.96 8.78 0.87
N PHE A 2 12.11 9.24 0.36
CA PHE A 2 13.38 8.48 0.36
C PHE A 2 14.52 9.25 1.05
N ASP A 3 14.22 9.81 2.22
CA ASP A 3 15.23 10.50 3.04
C ASP A 3 16.09 9.44 3.74
N ASP A 4 17.40 9.63 3.81
CA ASP A 4 18.35 8.73 4.48
C ASP A 4 18.65 9.18 5.92
N TYR A 5 18.10 10.33 6.33
CA TYR A 5 18.24 10.92 7.65
C TYR A 5 19.69 11.20 8.07
N GLN A 6 20.64 11.25 7.12
CA GLN A 6 22.02 11.58 7.45
C GLN A 6 22.09 13.00 8.05
N GLY A 7 22.72 13.11 9.22
CA GLY A 7 22.85 14.38 9.96
C GLY A 7 21.65 14.78 10.81
N ARG A 8 20.59 13.96 10.91
CA ARG A 8 19.44 14.21 11.81
C ARG A 8 19.52 13.43 13.12
N THR A 9 18.71 13.85 14.10
CA THR A 9 18.59 13.16 15.39
C THR A 9 17.97 11.77 15.23
N GLN A 10 18.34 10.82 16.11
CA GLN A 10 17.88 9.43 16.03
C GLN A 10 16.36 9.26 16.04
N GLY A 11 15.61 10.23 16.57
CA GLY A 11 14.15 10.20 16.57
C GLY A 11 13.55 10.19 15.16
N ALA A 12 14.16 10.92 14.21
CA ALA A 12 13.68 10.96 12.84
C ALA A 12 13.94 9.63 12.09
N ALA A 13 15.01 8.92 12.42
CA ALA A 13 15.34 7.63 11.82
C ALA A 13 14.54 6.45 12.41
N LYS A 14 14.06 6.58 13.66
CA LYS A 14 13.32 5.51 14.37
C LYS A 14 11.79 5.66 14.28
N GLN A 15 11.30 6.67 13.56
CA GLN A 15 9.87 6.91 13.46
C GLN A 15 9.15 5.76 12.76
N THR A 16 7.96 5.41 13.26
CA THR A 16 7.10 4.38 12.69
C THR A 16 6.06 4.99 11.74
N MET A 17 5.26 4.16 11.07
CA MET A 17 4.24 4.58 10.09
C MET A 17 4.78 5.14 8.75
N SER A 18 6.00 4.78 8.38
CA SER A 18 6.53 5.06 7.03
C SER A 18 5.80 4.23 5.96
N ILE A 19 5.52 4.83 4.80
CA ILE A 19 4.88 4.13 3.66
C ILE A 19 5.75 3.00 3.12
N ALA A 20 7.07 3.12 3.25
CA ALA A 20 8.01 2.11 2.81
C ALA A 20 7.96 0.86 3.70
N GLU A 21 7.95 1.02 5.02
CA GLU A 21 8.19 -0.09 5.97
C GLU A 21 6.95 -0.53 6.73
N HIS A 22 6.01 0.38 7.02
CA HIS A 22 4.91 0.13 7.97
C HIS A 22 3.54 0.02 7.31
N LEU A 23 3.41 0.37 6.03
CA LEU A 23 2.15 0.32 5.30
C LEU A 23 1.86 -1.11 4.84
N LYS A 24 0.81 -1.71 5.41
CA LYS A 24 0.43 -3.11 5.18
C LYS A 24 -0.43 -3.22 3.92
N PRO A 25 0.07 -3.86 2.84
CA PRO A 25 -0.62 -3.82 1.55
C PRO A 25 -2.02 -4.44 1.55
N VAL A 26 -2.23 -5.50 2.35
CA VAL A 26 -3.53 -6.18 2.47
C VAL A 26 -4.59 -5.27 3.07
N TRP A 27 -4.26 -4.55 4.15
CA TRP A 27 -5.23 -3.82 4.95
C TRP A 27 -5.36 -2.35 4.54
N ASP A 28 -4.23 -1.68 4.32
CA ASP A 28 -4.16 -0.25 4.04
C ASP A 28 -4.42 0.07 2.57
N LEU A 29 -4.05 -0.84 1.66
CA LEU A 29 -4.18 -0.61 0.22
C LEU A 29 -5.35 -1.36 -0.42
N LYS A 30 -6.14 -2.12 0.36
CA LYS A 30 -7.27 -2.89 -0.17
C LYS A 30 -6.85 -3.85 -1.30
N LEU A 31 -5.67 -4.44 -1.19
CA LEU A 31 -5.17 -5.41 -2.18
C LEU A 31 -5.86 -6.77 -2.07
N SER A 32 -6.48 -7.06 -0.92
CA SER A 32 -7.28 -8.28 -0.74
C SER A 32 -8.57 -7.95 0.01
N PRO A 33 -9.67 -8.69 -0.28
CA PRO A 33 -10.92 -8.52 0.44
C PRO A 33 -10.79 -8.90 1.93
N PRO A 34 -11.52 -8.23 2.83
CA PRO A 34 -11.73 -8.68 4.20
C PRO A 34 -12.34 -10.08 4.25
N ARG A 35 -12.10 -10.80 5.34
CA ARG A 35 -12.58 -12.18 5.52
C ARG A 35 -14.09 -12.28 5.77
N ASP A 36 -14.71 -11.23 6.31
CA ASP A 36 -16.08 -11.25 6.81
C ASP A 36 -17.08 -10.56 5.87
N LEU A 37 -16.85 -10.63 4.54
CA LEU A 37 -17.79 -10.11 3.54
C LEU A 37 -18.82 -11.19 3.15
N THR A 38 -20.10 -10.80 2.99
CA THR A 38 -21.08 -11.66 2.32
C THR A 38 -20.72 -11.81 0.83
N PRO A 39 -21.24 -12.84 0.13
CA PRO A 39 -20.98 -13.02 -1.29
C PRO A 39 -21.31 -11.77 -2.14
N GLU A 40 -22.41 -11.09 -1.84
CA GLU A 40 -22.84 -9.88 -2.53
C GLU A 40 -21.90 -8.69 -2.25
N GLN A 41 -21.44 -8.57 -1.01
CA GLN A 41 -20.46 -7.55 -0.63
C GLN A 41 -19.09 -7.82 -1.25
N LEU A 42 -18.71 -9.10 -1.38
CA LEU A 42 -17.48 -9.51 -2.04
C LEU A 42 -17.51 -9.21 -3.54
N GLU A 43 -18.64 -9.43 -4.21
CA GLU A 43 -18.80 -9.06 -5.63
C GLU A 43 -18.66 -7.55 -5.83
N ALA A 44 -19.33 -6.73 -5.02
CA ALA A 44 -19.20 -5.28 -5.07
C ALA A 44 -17.76 -4.81 -4.77
N TRP A 45 -17.08 -5.47 -3.82
CA TRP A 45 -15.68 -5.22 -3.51
C TRP A 45 -14.76 -5.54 -4.69
N ASN A 46 -14.93 -6.71 -5.28
CA ASN A 46 -14.12 -7.14 -6.42
C ASN A 46 -14.35 -6.21 -7.62
N ALA A 47 -15.60 -5.86 -7.94
CA ALA A 47 -15.90 -4.92 -9.02
C ALA A 47 -15.17 -3.56 -8.85
N ALA A 48 -15.05 -3.05 -7.62
CA ALA A 48 -14.40 -1.78 -7.34
C ALA A 48 -12.86 -1.85 -7.35
N TYR A 49 -12.27 -2.92 -6.82
CA TYR A 49 -10.83 -2.99 -6.53
C TYR A 49 -10.04 -3.96 -7.41
N GLU A 50 -10.67 -5.01 -7.95
CA GLU A 50 -10.00 -6.04 -8.74
C GLU A 50 -9.31 -5.49 -9.99
N PRO A 51 -9.91 -4.58 -10.81
CA PRO A 51 -9.22 -4.05 -11.98
C PRO A 51 -7.93 -3.31 -11.62
N LYS A 52 -7.96 -2.51 -10.55
CA LYS A 52 -6.79 -1.75 -10.06
C LYS A 52 -5.74 -2.67 -9.43
N ASN A 53 -6.17 -3.72 -8.74
CA ASN A 53 -5.28 -4.71 -8.13
C ASN A 53 -4.59 -5.57 -9.20
N LYS A 54 -5.31 -5.95 -10.26
CA LYS A 54 -4.75 -6.69 -11.38
C LYS A 54 -3.62 -5.91 -12.07
N VAL A 55 -3.85 -4.64 -12.38
CA VAL A 55 -2.82 -3.75 -12.96
C VAL A 55 -1.59 -3.65 -12.04
N PHE A 56 -1.81 -3.57 -10.72
CA PHE A 56 -0.72 -3.56 -9.76
C PHE A 56 0.10 -4.87 -9.77
N HIS A 57 -0.57 -6.02 -9.78
CA HIS A 57 0.11 -7.32 -9.82
C HIS A 57 0.84 -7.56 -11.14
N GLU A 58 0.28 -7.11 -12.26
CA GLU A 58 0.91 -7.20 -13.59
C GLU A 58 2.13 -6.29 -13.71
N ALA A 59 2.11 -5.12 -13.07
CA ALA A 59 3.22 -4.16 -13.10
C ALA A 59 4.49 -4.66 -12.36
N LYS A 60 4.38 -5.70 -11.53
CA LYS A 60 5.50 -6.35 -10.79
C LYS A 60 6.49 -5.33 -10.17
N LEU A 61 5.94 -4.26 -9.61
CA LEU A 61 6.72 -3.13 -9.09
C LEU A 61 7.60 -3.57 -7.92
N THR A 62 8.85 -3.11 -7.90
CA THR A 62 9.81 -3.35 -6.81
C THR A 62 10.51 -2.06 -6.40
N GLY A 63 11.22 -2.10 -5.27
CA GLY A 63 12.04 -0.97 -4.81
C GLY A 63 11.28 0.35 -4.70
N ARG A 64 11.85 1.42 -5.26
CA ARG A 64 11.30 2.79 -5.15
C ARG A 64 9.99 2.96 -5.90
N ASP A 65 9.76 2.20 -6.97
CA ASP A 65 8.54 2.31 -7.76
C ASP A 65 7.34 1.67 -7.06
N LEU A 66 7.59 0.58 -6.32
CA LEU A 66 6.59 0.04 -5.40
C LEU A 66 6.20 1.08 -4.34
N VAL A 67 7.17 1.75 -3.72
CA VAL A 67 6.91 2.76 -2.67
C VAL A 67 6.14 3.96 -3.23
N ARG A 68 6.46 4.43 -4.44
CA ARG A 68 5.72 5.50 -5.12
C ARG A 68 4.28 5.10 -5.41
N TRP A 69 4.05 3.88 -5.88
CA TRP A 69 2.70 3.38 -6.13
C TRP A 69 1.89 3.27 -4.84
N LYS A 70 2.49 2.74 -3.76
CA LYS A 70 1.86 2.68 -2.44
C LYS A 70 1.46 4.08 -1.95
N TYR A 71 2.34 5.08 -2.12
CA TYR A 71 2.04 6.48 -1.78
C TYR A 71 0.86 7.03 -2.58
N GLN A 72 0.87 6.86 -3.90
CA GLN A 72 -0.20 7.33 -4.77
C GLN A 72 -1.55 6.71 -4.44
N ARG A 73 -1.57 5.45 -4.02
CA ARG A 73 -2.81 4.76 -3.63
C ARG A 73 -3.32 5.13 -2.24
N TYR A 74 -2.44 5.51 -1.33
CA TYR A 74 -2.81 5.87 0.04
C TYR A 74 -3.32 7.31 0.17
N VAL A 75 -2.76 8.24 -0.62
CA VAL A 75 -3.06 9.68 -0.51
C VAL A 75 -4.29 10.10 -1.33
N LYS A 76 -4.68 9.33 -2.33
CA LYS A 76 -5.66 9.71 -3.34
C LYS A 76 -7.03 9.09 -3.07
#